data_AF-A0A150V0M9-F1
#
_entry.id   AF-A0A150V0M9-F1
#
_cell.length_a   1.000
_cell.length_b   1.000
_cell.length_c   1.000
_cell.angle_alpha   90.00
_cell.angle_beta   90.00
_cell.angle_gamma   90.00
#
_symmetry.space_group_name_H-M   'P 1'
#
loop_
_entity.id
_entity.type
_entity.pdbx_description
1 polymer ?
#
loop_
_entity_poly.entity_id
_entity_poly.type
_entity_poly.pdbx_seq_one_letter_code
_entity_poly.pdbx_strand_id
1 'polypeptide(L)'
;MSLPSSTSPLQHLLVVLSDRNIPLTSDDVAWAFSSPQTKSDIEAWVHKYLSPDHLLTEEELKFFNQHGGKIPHFPRDLVSRPLTDADFENAIASLDTSTAALEAQSRLLAAQKEILLQTVTSHRTNTPVTNTTRARAAHLDTCVRELTDTLTSQTHAARTTAEAALAALPSGVERILEKDDRVLSTLQNLLSSRLPPRPTSPDENDDEVETLCSTLTTLTSLSIRRRVDAAFRSHLSSPPAVSNDDKKMMKQYTSLTAELNSLSQEIDALASMAVDAQFRTPITQARRLAREDAARERARWCEWGIVTLKRLVGRLEAVRTYAEELRGWRNAVVGVGEEVEKVVAAAAAAAAVSAPPKSRGTMMMQHDTPKGLKPLRLVQAHSEIDPASQVLRMFGVREEDGGLEQAVREWEAKVMEREEGMGDWVGEVLSGVLEKGDEFVEGLVWGGVFAGGNQWADEVKCFEEKIEKVGARMRGLDVEGIGKEVGRSLREALGRE
;
A
#
# COMPACT_ATOMS: atom_id res chain seq x y z
N MET A 1 42.46 -20.55 -7.41
CA MET A 1 43.92 -20.38 -7.22
C MET A 1 44.16 -20.41 -5.72
N SER A 2 44.90 -21.29 -5.06
CA SER A 2 45.69 -22.48 -5.40
C SER A 2 45.77 -23.30 -4.11
N LEU A 3 45.55 -24.60 -4.17
CA LEU A 3 45.79 -25.54 -3.06
C LEU A 3 47.29 -25.58 -2.70
N PRO A 4 47.67 -25.58 -1.41
CA PRO A 4 48.88 -26.24 -0.95
C PRO A 4 48.49 -27.54 -0.24
N SER A 5 48.61 -28.64 -0.96
CA SER A 5 48.67 -29.99 -0.42
C SER A 5 49.88 -30.13 0.50
N SER A 6 49.65 -30.66 1.72
CA SER A 6 50.61 -30.95 2.81
C SER A 6 50.87 -29.86 3.87
N THR A 7 49.81 -29.28 4.44
CA THR A 7 49.91 -28.68 5.78
C THR A 7 49.79 -29.76 6.84
N SER A 8 50.76 -29.85 7.74
CA SER A 8 50.70 -30.72 8.93
C SER A 8 49.36 -30.48 9.67
N PRO A 9 48.71 -31.50 10.25
CA PRO A 9 47.44 -31.34 10.98
C PRO A 9 47.48 -30.23 12.05
N LEU A 10 48.68 -30.02 12.62
CA LEU A 10 48.98 -28.92 13.53
C LEU A 10 48.91 -27.55 12.84
N GLN A 11 49.47 -27.40 11.64
CA GLN A 11 49.43 -26.15 10.87
C GLN A 11 48.01 -25.83 10.40
N HIS A 12 47.24 -26.85 9.99
CA HIS A 12 45.84 -26.66 9.63
C HIS A 12 45.01 -26.15 10.82
N LEU A 13 45.23 -26.71 12.01
CA LEU A 13 44.58 -26.25 13.23
C LEU A 13 44.99 -24.81 13.59
N LEU A 14 46.27 -24.44 13.45
CA LEU A 14 46.73 -23.09 13.75
C LEU A 14 46.15 -22.03 12.79
N VAL A 15 46.03 -22.33 11.50
CA VAL A 15 45.41 -21.43 10.52
C VAL A 15 43.93 -21.21 10.85
N VAL A 16 43.19 -22.27 11.17
CA VAL A 16 41.77 -22.15 11.52
C VAL A 16 41.56 -21.40 12.85
N LEU A 17 42.49 -21.53 13.80
CA LEU A 17 42.44 -20.77 15.06
C LEU A 17 42.78 -19.29 14.85
N SER A 18 43.75 -18.97 13.99
CA SER A 18 44.07 -17.58 13.65
C SER A 18 42.95 -16.90 12.89
N ASP A 19 42.31 -17.60 11.94
CA ASP A 19 41.20 -17.05 11.15
C ASP A 19 39.97 -16.73 12.01
N ARG A 20 39.85 -17.36 13.18
CA ARG A 20 38.73 -17.17 14.13
C ARG A 20 39.07 -16.29 15.32
N ASN A 21 40.24 -15.67 15.32
CA ASN A 21 40.70 -14.74 16.37
C ASN A 21 40.66 -15.35 17.78
N ILE A 22 40.88 -16.67 17.88
CA ILE A 22 40.92 -17.36 19.17
C ILE A 22 42.34 -17.25 19.73
N PRO A 23 42.55 -16.69 20.93
CA PRO A 23 43.88 -16.43 21.48
C PRO A 23 44.51 -17.72 22.05
N LEU A 24 44.85 -18.68 21.19
CA LEU A 24 45.67 -19.83 21.55
C LEU A 24 47.01 -19.77 20.83
N THR A 25 48.10 -19.94 21.58
CA THR A 25 49.46 -19.85 21.08
C THR A 25 49.94 -21.20 20.52
N SER A 26 50.86 -21.18 19.54
CA SER A 26 51.43 -22.40 18.92
C SER A 26 52.00 -23.37 19.97
N ASP A 27 52.51 -22.85 21.07
CA ASP A 27 53.13 -23.63 22.15
C ASP A 27 52.09 -24.42 22.96
N ASP A 28 50.85 -23.92 23.09
CA ASP A 28 49.77 -24.58 23.84
C ASP A 28 49.23 -25.80 23.09
N VAL A 29 49.25 -25.73 21.76
CA VAL A 29 48.76 -26.78 20.86
C VAL A 29 49.85 -27.82 20.57
N ALA A 30 51.12 -27.41 20.56
CA ALA A 30 52.26 -28.29 20.29
C ALA A 30 52.42 -29.42 21.32
N TRP A 31 52.07 -29.19 22.58
CA TRP A 31 52.09 -30.24 23.62
C TRP A 31 51.15 -31.40 23.30
N ALA A 32 49.98 -31.09 22.73
CA ALA A 32 48.96 -32.08 22.38
C ALA A 32 49.40 -32.98 21.21
N PHE A 33 50.16 -32.44 20.24
CA PHE A 33 50.72 -33.21 19.12
C PHE A 33 52.06 -33.91 19.44
N SER A 34 52.70 -33.58 20.56
CA SER A 34 53.99 -34.16 20.97
C SER A 34 53.85 -35.52 21.66
N SER A 35 52.65 -35.88 22.12
CA SER A 35 52.37 -37.14 22.80
C SER A 35 51.85 -38.20 21.81
N PRO A 36 52.54 -39.35 21.65
CA PRO A 36 52.24 -40.31 20.57
C PRO A 36 50.89 -41.03 20.73
N GLN A 37 50.33 -41.10 21.95
CA GLN A 37 48.98 -41.63 22.19
C GLN A 37 47.88 -40.66 21.73
N THR A 38 48.05 -39.38 22.01
CA THR A 38 47.05 -38.33 21.76
C THR A 38 47.11 -37.79 20.34
N LYS A 39 48.27 -37.90 19.68
CA LYS A 39 48.47 -37.44 18.31
C LYS A 39 47.49 -38.07 17.32
N SER A 40 47.29 -39.39 17.39
CA SER A 40 46.34 -40.13 16.54
C SER A 40 44.91 -39.61 16.70
N ASP A 41 44.47 -39.42 17.94
CA ASP A 41 43.10 -39.02 18.26
C ASP A 41 42.84 -37.55 17.86
N ILE A 42 43.84 -36.69 18.02
CA ILE A 42 43.76 -35.28 17.64
C ILE A 42 43.78 -35.14 16.11
N GLU A 43 44.61 -35.90 15.40
CA GLU A 43 44.62 -35.90 13.93
C GLU A 43 43.26 -36.39 13.37
N ALA A 44 42.68 -37.43 13.98
CA ALA A 44 41.33 -37.89 13.64
C ALA A 44 40.25 -36.83 13.95
N TRP A 45 40.38 -36.12 15.07
CA TRP A 45 39.47 -35.03 15.44
C TRP A 45 39.56 -33.83 14.50
N VAL A 46 40.77 -33.41 14.14
CA VAL A 46 41.03 -32.33 13.18
C VAL A 46 40.42 -32.69 11.82
N HIS A 47 40.64 -33.91 11.32
CA HIS A 47 40.02 -34.30 10.06
C HIS A 47 38.49 -34.36 10.12
N LYS A 48 37.92 -34.81 11.24
CA LYS A 48 36.47 -34.98 11.39
C LYS A 48 35.71 -33.68 11.57
N TYR A 49 36.26 -32.71 12.31
CA TYR A 49 35.53 -31.49 12.70
C TYR A 49 36.07 -30.21 12.07
N LEU A 50 37.30 -30.20 11.55
CA LEU A 50 37.91 -29.07 10.84
C LEU A 50 37.90 -29.26 9.32
N SER A 51 37.03 -30.10 8.76
CA SER A 51 36.84 -30.15 7.30
C SER A 51 36.13 -28.87 6.79
N PRO A 52 36.42 -28.41 5.56
CA PRO A 52 35.86 -27.15 5.01
C PRO A 52 34.32 -27.14 5.01
N ASP A 53 33.69 -28.31 4.89
CA ASP A 53 32.24 -28.47 4.95
C ASP A 53 31.63 -28.18 6.34
N HIS A 54 32.45 -28.09 7.39
CA HIS A 54 32.03 -27.91 8.79
C HIS A 54 32.53 -26.59 9.38
N LEU A 55 33.29 -25.81 8.60
CA LEU A 55 33.79 -24.51 9.00
C LEU A 55 32.94 -23.43 8.33
N LEU A 56 32.16 -22.70 9.14
CA LEU A 56 31.54 -21.46 8.66
C LEU A 56 32.63 -20.48 8.27
N THR A 57 32.47 -19.90 7.08
CA THR A 57 33.34 -18.82 6.58
C THR A 57 33.17 -17.54 7.40
N GLU A 58 34.13 -16.62 7.34
CA GLU A 58 34.08 -15.37 8.12
C GLU A 58 32.83 -14.54 7.79
N GLU A 59 32.41 -14.55 6.53
CA GLU A 59 31.20 -13.88 6.06
C GLU A 59 29.93 -14.54 6.61
N GLU A 60 29.86 -15.87 6.61
CA GLU A 60 28.74 -16.62 7.18
C GLU A 60 28.66 -16.48 8.71
N LEU A 61 29.80 -16.39 9.40
CA LEU A 61 29.85 -16.17 10.84
C LEU A 61 29.43 -14.74 11.21
N LYS A 62 29.85 -13.73 10.44
CA LYS A 62 29.34 -12.35 10.59
C LYS A 62 27.83 -12.30 10.34
N PHE A 63 27.36 -12.98 9.30
CA PHE A 63 25.93 -13.11 9.00
C PHE A 63 25.16 -13.79 10.14
N PHE A 64 25.66 -14.91 10.67
CA PHE A 64 25.03 -15.65 11.76
C PHE A 64 24.97 -14.83 13.07
N ASN A 65 26.03 -14.11 13.39
CA ASN A 65 26.07 -13.23 14.57
C ASN A 65 25.14 -12.02 14.43
N GLN A 66 25.03 -11.44 13.23
CA GLN A 66 24.09 -10.35 12.95
C GLN A 66 22.62 -10.78 13.08
N HIS A 67 22.31 -12.05 12.79
CA HIS A 67 20.94 -12.60 12.85
C HIS A 67 20.63 -13.35 14.17
N GLY A 68 21.47 -13.19 15.19
CA GLY A 68 21.19 -13.67 16.56
C GLY A 68 21.02 -15.19 16.68
N GLY A 69 21.72 -15.96 15.84
CA GLY A 69 21.66 -17.43 15.85
C GLY A 69 20.34 -18.03 15.36
N LYS A 70 19.41 -17.21 14.85
CA LYS A 70 18.28 -17.69 14.07
C LYS A 70 18.74 -17.75 12.63
N ILE A 71 19.17 -18.93 12.19
CA ILE A 71 19.31 -19.23 10.76
C ILE A 71 17.94 -18.87 10.16
N PRO A 72 17.82 -17.84 9.29
CA PRO A 72 16.58 -17.66 8.55
C PRO A 72 16.37 -18.99 7.85
N HIS A 73 15.23 -19.62 8.10
CA HIS A 73 14.84 -20.85 7.44
C HIS A 73 14.87 -20.56 5.95
N PHE A 74 16.00 -20.84 5.30
CA PHE A 74 16.09 -20.84 3.86
C PHE A 74 15.10 -21.92 3.46
N PRO A 75 13.98 -21.57 2.80
CA PRO A 75 13.07 -22.58 2.34
C PRO A 75 13.91 -23.50 1.44
N ARG A 76 13.86 -24.79 1.77
CA ARG A 76 14.55 -25.87 1.06
C ARG A 76 14.05 -26.04 -0.39
N ASP A 77 13.28 -25.08 -0.88
CA ASP A 77 12.66 -25.01 -2.21
C ASP A 77 13.54 -24.28 -3.24
N LEU A 78 14.65 -23.66 -2.83
CA LEU A 78 15.55 -22.97 -3.78
C LEU A 78 16.48 -23.90 -4.58
N VAL A 79 16.41 -25.22 -4.38
CA VAL A 79 17.23 -26.18 -5.15
C VAL A 79 16.47 -26.81 -6.33
N SER A 80 15.19 -26.49 -6.57
CA SER A 80 14.49 -27.09 -7.72
C SER A 80 13.25 -26.33 -8.18
N ARG A 81 13.36 -25.03 -8.44
CA ARG A 81 12.46 -24.44 -9.45
C ARG A 81 13.12 -24.66 -10.81
N PRO A 82 12.56 -25.46 -11.72
CA PRO A 82 13.07 -25.51 -13.08
C PRO A 82 12.96 -24.10 -13.67
N LEU A 83 14.09 -23.54 -14.11
CA LEU A 83 14.13 -22.24 -14.78
C LEU A 83 13.11 -22.26 -15.93
N THR A 84 12.19 -21.33 -15.90
CA THR A 84 11.12 -21.23 -16.90
C THR A 84 11.69 -20.60 -18.17
N ASP A 85 11.19 -20.92 -19.36
CA ASP A 85 11.63 -20.27 -20.61
C ASP A 85 11.52 -18.74 -20.55
N ALA A 86 10.54 -18.22 -19.83
CA ALA A 86 10.41 -16.78 -19.56
C ALA A 86 11.57 -16.20 -18.73
N ASP A 87 12.17 -16.98 -17.84
CA ASP A 87 13.35 -16.56 -17.07
C ASP A 87 14.59 -16.52 -17.97
N PHE A 88 14.70 -17.44 -18.94
CA PHE A 88 15.75 -17.39 -19.97
C PHE A 88 15.56 -16.22 -20.93
N GLU A 89 14.34 -15.95 -21.39
CA GLU A 89 14.05 -14.78 -22.23
C GLU A 89 14.35 -13.47 -21.51
N ASN A 90 13.99 -13.35 -20.22
CA ASN A 90 14.30 -12.18 -19.41
C ASN A 90 15.81 -12.02 -19.17
N ALA A 91 16.53 -13.13 -18.94
CA ALA A 91 17.99 -13.10 -18.79
C ALA A 91 18.69 -12.70 -20.10
N ILE A 92 18.20 -13.19 -21.25
CA ILE A 92 18.71 -12.81 -22.58
C ILE A 92 18.44 -11.33 -22.84
N ALA A 93 17.22 -10.84 -22.60
CA ALA A 93 16.88 -9.43 -22.76
C ALA A 93 17.70 -8.52 -21.83
N SER A 94 17.96 -8.96 -20.59
CA SER A 94 18.83 -8.24 -19.66
C SER A 94 20.29 -8.23 -20.13
N LEU A 95 20.77 -9.32 -20.74
CA LEU A 95 22.13 -9.39 -21.25
C LEU A 95 22.29 -8.58 -22.54
N ASP A 96 21.30 -8.56 -23.43
CA ASP A 96 21.29 -7.75 -24.64
C ASP A 96 21.25 -6.25 -24.31
N THR A 97 20.43 -5.85 -23.33
CA THR A 97 20.39 -4.45 -22.86
C THR A 97 21.71 -4.03 -22.22
N SER A 98 22.34 -4.91 -21.42
CA SER A 98 23.66 -4.64 -20.86
C SER A 98 24.75 -4.56 -21.93
N THR A 99 24.69 -5.43 -22.95
CA THR A 99 25.64 -5.44 -24.07
C THR A 99 25.48 -4.18 -24.93
N ALA A 100 24.24 -3.75 -25.20
CA ALA A 100 23.96 -2.51 -25.92
C ALA A 100 24.46 -1.27 -25.15
N ALA A 101 24.33 -1.26 -23.82
CA ALA A 101 24.86 -0.19 -22.98
C ALA A 101 26.40 -0.15 -23.00
N LEU A 102 27.05 -1.31 -22.92
CA LEU A 102 28.52 -1.43 -23.03
C LEU A 102 29.02 -0.99 -24.41
N GLU A 103 28.32 -1.36 -25.49
CA GLU A 103 28.66 -0.89 -26.83
C GLU A 103 28.52 0.63 -26.96
N ALA A 104 27.44 1.22 -26.42
CA ALA A 104 27.25 2.67 -26.41
C ALA A 104 28.38 3.37 -25.63
N GLN A 105 28.77 2.83 -24.47
CA GLN A 105 29.88 3.35 -23.68
C GLN A 105 31.22 3.21 -24.44
N SER A 106 31.45 2.09 -25.11
CA SER A 106 32.68 1.87 -25.88
C SER A 106 32.79 2.85 -27.06
N ARG A 107 31.68 3.14 -27.76
CA ARG A 107 31.62 4.15 -28.83
C ARG A 107 31.86 5.56 -28.29
N LEU A 108 31.30 5.89 -27.12
CA LEU A 108 31.53 7.17 -26.46
C LEU A 108 33.01 7.34 -26.08
N LEU A 109 33.63 6.33 -25.49
CA LEU A 109 35.06 6.36 -25.13
C LEU A 109 35.96 6.45 -26.37
N ALA A 110 35.60 5.78 -27.48
CA ALA A 110 36.32 5.90 -28.74
C ALA A 110 36.22 7.32 -29.32
N ALA A 111 35.04 7.95 -29.26
CA ALA A 111 34.84 9.33 -29.68
C ALA A 111 35.62 10.31 -28.78
N GLN A 112 35.58 10.13 -27.46
CA GLN A 112 36.36 10.94 -26.51
C GLN A 112 37.87 10.82 -26.76
N LYS A 113 38.35 9.60 -27.02
CA LYS A 113 39.77 9.36 -27.36
C LYS A 113 40.17 10.09 -28.64
N GLU A 114 39.35 10.05 -29.68
CA GLU A 114 39.61 10.76 -30.94
C GLU A 114 39.67 12.27 -30.75
N ILE A 115 38.74 12.83 -29.95
CA ILE A 115 38.72 14.26 -29.61
C ILE A 115 39.95 14.65 -28.78
N LEU A 116 40.36 13.82 -27.81
CA LEU A 116 41.57 14.06 -27.02
C LEU A 116 42.83 14.03 -27.90
N LEU A 117 42.91 13.12 -28.87
CA LEU A 117 44.02 13.10 -29.81
C LEU A 117 44.03 14.38 -30.67
N GLN A 118 42.88 14.80 -31.19
CA GLN A 118 42.75 16.02 -32.00
C GLN A 118 43.06 17.30 -31.22
N THR A 119 42.67 17.37 -29.95
CA THR A 119 42.96 18.50 -29.07
C THR A 119 44.43 18.53 -28.67
N VAL A 120 45.06 17.39 -28.35
CA VAL A 120 46.50 17.30 -28.07
C VAL A 120 47.33 17.69 -29.30
N THR A 121 46.92 17.30 -30.51
CA THR A 121 47.59 17.73 -31.75
C THR A 121 47.40 19.22 -32.03
N SER A 122 46.24 19.81 -31.69
CA SER A 122 45.94 21.23 -31.90
C SER A 122 46.57 22.15 -30.85
N HIS A 123 46.70 21.69 -29.61
CA HIS A 123 47.32 22.44 -28.50
C HIS A 123 48.84 22.56 -28.66
N ARG A 124 49.44 21.71 -29.50
CA ARG A 124 50.87 21.73 -29.82
C ARG A 124 51.24 22.86 -30.81
N THR A 125 50.26 23.54 -31.42
CA THR A 125 50.53 24.52 -32.49
C THR A 125 50.19 25.99 -32.20
N ASN A 126 49.54 26.40 -31.09
CA ASN A 126 49.29 27.84 -30.82
C ASN A 126 49.14 28.22 -29.31
N THR A 127 49.73 29.36 -28.93
CA THR A 127 49.76 30.09 -27.61
C THR A 127 48.42 30.76 -27.20
N PRO A 128 48.26 31.53 -26.08
CA PRO A 128 48.68 31.42 -24.67
C PRO A 128 47.47 31.25 -23.69
N VAL A 129 47.70 30.64 -22.52
CA VAL A 129 46.68 29.99 -21.65
C VAL A 129 45.89 30.93 -20.70
N THR A 130 46.12 32.24 -20.67
CA THR A 130 45.65 33.10 -19.55
C THR A 130 44.32 33.85 -19.77
N ASN A 131 43.89 34.09 -21.01
CA ASN A 131 42.64 34.83 -21.28
C ASN A 131 41.42 33.90 -21.37
N THR A 132 41.63 32.65 -21.79
CA THR A 132 40.58 31.62 -21.85
C THR A 132 40.12 31.17 -20.47
N THR A 133 41.02 31.16 -19.46
CA THR A 133 40.69 30.73 -18.09
C THR A 133 39.82 31.76 -17.36
N ARG A 134 40.05 33.06 -17.55
CA ARG A 134 39.20 34.13 -16.98
C ARG A 134 37.80 34.16 -17.60
N ALA A 135 37.70 34.01 -18.92
CA ALA A 135 36.40 33.94 -19.61
C ALA A 135 35.59 32.71 -19.16
N ARG A 136 36.26 31.55 -18.99
CA ARG A 136 35.64 30.33 -18.44
C ARG A 136 35.18 30.52 -16.99
N ALA A 137 35.98 31.16 -16.14
CA ALA A 137 35.61 31.43 -14.75
C ALA A 137 34.37 32.35 -14.63
N ALA A 138 34.29 33.41 -15.44
CA ALA A 138 33.13 34.30 -15.46
C ALA A 138 31.86 33.62 -15.99
N HIS A 139 32.00 32.72 -16.96
CA HIS A 139 30.88 31.92 -17.46
C HIS A 139 30.37 30.93 -16.41
N LEU A 140 31.27 30.21 -15.73
CA LEU A 140 30.90 29.30 -14.63
C LEU A 140 30.22 30.04 -13.47
N ASP A 141 30.70 31.21 -13.07
CA ASP A 141 30.04 32.04 -12.06
C ASP A 141 28.61 32.44 -12.47
N THR A 142 28.41 32.70 -13.76
CA THR A 142 27.09 33.03 -14.31
C THR A 142 26.14 31.83 -14.29
N CYS A 143 26.61 30.66 -14.73
CA CYS A 143 25.83 29.43 -14.64
C CYS A 143 25.53 29.02 -13.20
N VAL A 144 26.49 29.17 -12.27
CA VAL A 144 26.28 28.87 -10.84
C VAL A 144 25.20 29.77 -10.25
N ARG A 145 25.20 31.07 -10.60
CA ARG A 145 24.16 32.01 -10.14
C ARG A 145 22.79 31.67 -10.72
N GLU A 146 22.70 31.38 -12.01
CA GLU A 146 21.44 30.95 -12.65
C GLU A 146 20.89 29.66 -12.04
N LEU A 147 21.76 28.67 -11.77
CA LEU A 147 21.38 27.43 -11.08
C LEU A 147 20.95 27.69 -9.64
N THR A 148 21.57 28.65 -8.97
CA THR A 148 21.21 29.03 -7.60
C THR A 148 19.86 29.75 -7.56
N ASP A 149 19.62 30.68 -8.49
CA ASP A 149 18.37 31.43 -8.61
C ASP A 149 17.21 30.50 -8.99
N THR A 150 17.45 29.55 -9.90
CA THR A 150 16.45 28.53 -10.26
C THR A 150 16.14 27.60 -9.08
N LEU A 151 17.16 27.09 -8.38
CA LEU A 151 16.97 26.22 -7.21
C LEU A 151 16.23 26.92 -6.06
N THR A 152 16.56 28.19 -5.80
CA THR A 152 15.86 29.00 -4.78
C THR A 152 14.42 29.30 -5.18
N SER A 153 14.15 29.61 -6.45
CA SER A 153 12.78 29.78 -6.94
C SER A 153 11.95 28.50 -6.86
N GLN A 154 12.55 27.34 -7.19
CA GLN A 154 11.89 26.03 -7.19
C GLN A 154 11.61 25.57 -5.76
N THR A 155 12.56 25.72 -4.85
CA THR A 155 12.35 25.42 -3.42
C THR A 155 11.31 26.34 -2.79
N HIS A 156 11.28 27.62 -3.18
CA HIS A 156 10.24 28.54 -2.73
C HIS A 156 8.85 28.15 -3.28
N ALA A 157 8.74 27.80 -4.56
CA ALA A 157 7.50 27.32 -5.17
C ALA A 157 7.02 25.99 -4.55
N ALA A 158 7.92 25.05 -4.30
CA ALA A 158 7.62 23.81 -3.60
C ALA A 158 7.14 24.08 -2.15
N ARG A 159 7.68 25.11 -1.49
CA ARG A 159 7.25 25.50 -0.16
C ARG A 159 5.86 26.11 -0.15
N THR A 160 5.56 27.02 -1.07
CA THR A 160 4.23 27.67 -1.14
C THR A 160 3.15 26.65 -1.52
N THR A 161 3.44 25.72 -2.43
CA THR A 161 2.53 24.60 -2.74
C THR A 161 2.33 23.70 -1.53
N ALA A 162 3.36 23.45 -0.72
CA ALA A 162 3.23 22.69 0.53
C ALA A 162 2.38 23.35 1.60
N GLU A 163 2.56 24.65 1.79
CA GLU A 163 1.75 25.43 2.71
C GLU A 163 0.30 25.54 2.24
N ALA A 164 0.07 25.70 0.93
CA ALA A 164 -1.27 25.73 0.35
C ALA A 164 -2.00 24.39 0.50
N ALA A 165 -1.32 23.27 0.24
CA ALA A 165 -1.90 21.94 0.43
C ALA A 165 -2.24 21.65 1.90
N LEU A 166 -1.38 22.07 2.84
CA LEU A 166 -1.66 21.95 4.28
C LEU A 166 -2.80 22.87 4.74
N ALA A 167 -2.91 24.06 4.17
CA ALA A 167 -4.00 24.99 4.47
C ALA A 167 -5.35 24.50 3.90
N ALA A 168 -5.35 23.73 2.82
CA ALA A 168 -6.54 23.11 2.24
C ALA A 168 -6.98 21.81 2.96
N LEU A 169 -6.10 21.20 3.77
CA LEU A 169 -6.40 19.96 4.48
C LEU A 169 -7.61 20.07 5.43
N PRO A 170 -7.74 21.10 6.30
CA PRO A 170 -8.85 21.20 7.24
C PRO A 170 -10.23 21.23 6.56
N SER A 171 -10.39 21.99 5.48
CA SER A 171 -11.66 22.05 4.74
C SER A 171 -11.96 20.75 3.99
N GLY A 172 -10.92 20.07 3.49
CA GLY A 172 -11.04 18.72 2.94
C GLY A 172 -11.52 17.70 3.98
N VAL A 173 -10.94 17.72 5.17
CA VAL A 173 -11.30 16.86 6.31
C VAL A 173 -12.72 17.15 6.77
N GLU A 174 -13.09 18.41 6.95
CA GLU A 174 -14.44 18.82 7.35
C GLU A 174 -15.50 18.29 6.38
N ARG A 175 -15.28 18.42 5.07
CA ARG A 175 -16.18 17.87 4.05
C ARG A 175 -16.29 16.34 4.11
N ILE A 176 -15.20 15.64 4.45
CA ILE A 176 -15.20 14.19 4.60
C ILE A 176 -16.00 13.79 5.86
N LEU A 177 -15.80 14.49 6.97
CA LEU A 177 -16.50 14.27 8.24
C LEU A 177 -17.99 14.58 8.13
N GLU A 178 -18.38 15.66 7.45
CA GLU A 178 -19.80 15.96 7.18
C GLU A 178 -20.48 14.82 6.41
N LYS A 179 -19.76 14.23 5.44
CA LYS A 179 -20.26 13.05 4.71
C LYS A 179 -20.35 11.83 5.63
N ASP A 180 -19.37 11.62 6.51
CA ASP A 180 -19.41 10.56 7.52
C ASP A 180 -20.62 10.73 8.46
N ASP A 181 -20.91 11.94 8.92
CA ASP A 181 -22.04 12.25 9.78
C ASP A 181 -23.40 12.00 9.10
N ARG A 182 -23.49 12.25 7.79
CA ARG A 182 -24.67 11.85 6.99
C ARG A 182 -24.83 10.33 6.94
N VAL A 183 -23.75 9.58 6.78
CA VAL A 183 -23.80 8.11 6.83
C VAL A 183 -24.17 7.62 8.23
N LEU A 184 -23.63 8.22 9.29
CA LEU A 184 -23.94 7.85 10.67
C LEU A 184 -25.40 8.16 11.03
N SER A 185 -25.92 9.32 10.61
CA SER A 185 -27.33 9.68 10.84
C SER A 185 -28.29 8.78 10.06
N THR A 186 -27.97 8.41 8.82
CA THR A 186 -28.77 7.42 8.07
C THR A 186 -28.72 6.05 8.73
N LEU A 187 -27.55 5.60 9.19
CA LEU A 187 -27.40 4.35 9.95
C LEU A 187 -28.22 4.40 11.25
N GLN A 188 -28.18 5.50 12.01
CA GLN A 188 -28.98 5.67 13.22
C GLN A 188 -30.48 5.62 12.92
N ASN A 189 -30.94 6.29 11.86
CA ASN A 189 -32.34 6.28 11.45
C ASN A 189 -32.79 4.89 10.99
N LEU A 190 -31.94 4.18 10.24
CA LEU A 190 -32.21 2.81 9.80
C LEU A 190 -32.24 1.84 10.98
N LEU A 191 -31.28 1.91 11.90
CA LEU A 191 -31.28 1.08 13.10
C LEU A 191 -32.51 1.37 13.97
N SER A 192 -32.88 2.63 14.15
CA SER A 192 -34.03 3.01 15.00
C SER A 192 -35.38 2.63 14.38
N SER A 193 -35.50 2.66 13.05
CA SER A 193 -36.76 2.36 12.35
C SER A 193 -36.92 0.90 11.93
N ARG A 194 -35.82 0.18 11.69
CA ARG A 194 -35.83 -1.19 11.13
C ARG A 194 -35.42 -2.27 12.11
N LEU A 195 -34.82 -1.97 13.28
CA LEU A 195 -34.69 -2.99 14.32
C LEU A 195 -36.04 -3.13 15.02
N PRO A 196 -36.74 -4.28 14.87
CA PRO A 196 -37.91 -4.53 15.70
C PRO A 196 -37.47 -4.53 17.17
N PRO A 197 -38.23 -3.91 18.07
CA PRO A 197 -37.91 -3.86 19.49
C PRO A 197 -37.62 -5.28 19.98
N ARG A 198 -36.55 -5.43 20.78
CA ARG A 198 -36.25 -6.69 21.43
C ARG A 198 -37.50 -7.11 22.20
N PRO A 199 -38.07 -8.31 21.95
CA PRO A 199 -39.29 -8.71 22.64
C PRO A 199 -39.04 -8.63 24.15
N THR A 200 -39.92 -7.90 24.84
CA THR A 200 -40.02 -7.85 26.29
C THR A 200 -40.49 -9.22 26.76
N SER A 201 -39.54 -10.09 27.07
CA SER A 201 -39.72 -11.52 27.35
C SER A 201 -40.24 -12.38 26.16
N PRO A 202 -39.67 -13.57 25.94
CA PRO A 202 -40.24 -14.55 25.01
C PRO A 202 -41.54 -15.17 25.54
N ASP A 203 -41.75 -15.15 26.86
CA ASP A 203 -42.74 -15.99 27.54
C ASP A 203 -44.14 -15.35 27.60
N GLU A 204 -44.26 -14.04 27.83
CA GLU A 204 -45.56 -13.37 28.04
C GLU A 204 -46.57 -13.62 26.91
N ASN A 205 -46.10 -13.54 25.67
CA ASN A 205 -46.97 -13.73 24.51
C ASN A 205 -47.22 -15.23 24.21
N ASP A 206 -46.36 -16.15 24.63
CA ASP A 206 -46.56 -17.59 24.44
C ASP A 206 -47.55 -18.12 25.50
N ASP A 207 -47.48 -17.58 26.72
CA ASP A 207 -48.46 -17.80 27.79
C ASP A 207 -49.85 -17.29 27.39
N GLU A 208 -49.93 -16.15 26.70
CA GLU A 208 -51.21 -15.66 26.15
C GLU A 208 -51.81 -16.62 25.13
N VAL A 209 -51.00 -17.17 24.21
CA VAL A 209 -51.48 -18.16 23.24
C VAL A 209 -51.95 -19.43 23.94
N GLU A 210 -51.26 -19.87 24.98
CA GLU A 210 -51.63 -21.05 25.77
C GLU A 210 -52.96 -20.84 26.54
N THR A 211 -53.14 -19.67 27.15
CA THR A 211 -54.40 -19.31 27.83
C THR A 211 -55.57 -19.19 26.85
N LEU A 212 -55.34 -18.64 25.65
CA LEU A 212 -56.37 -18.58 24.60
C LEU A 212 -56.71 -19.96 24.02
N CYS A 213 -55.72 -20.84 23.83
CA CYS A 213 -55.97 -22.20 23.34
C CYS A 213 -56.69 -23.08 24.39
N SER A 214 -56.34 -22.94 25.67
CA SER A 214 -57.03 -23.65 26.75
C SER A 214 -58.48 -23.18 26.91
N THR A 215 -58.73 -21.86 26.85
CA THR A 215 -60.11 -21.34 26.87
C THR A 215 -60.91 -21.80 25.65
N LEU A 216 -60.33 -21.80 24.45
CA LEU A 216 -60.98 -22.33 23.25
C LEU A 216 -61.32 -23.82 23.38
N THR A 217 -60.43 -24.62 23.98
CA THR A 217 -60.66 -26.05 24.26
C THR A 217 -61.85 -26.25 25.20
N THR A 218 -61.96 -25.45 26.26
CA THR A 218 -63.11 -25.54 27.19
C THR A 218 -64.42 -25.11 26.54
N LEU A 219 -64.41 -24.05 25.71
CA LEU A 219 -65.61 -23.58 25.01
C LEU A 219 -66.08 -24.57 23.95
N THR A 220 -65.15 -25.18 23.22
CA THR A 220 -65.45 -26.20 22.21
C THR A 220 -66.01 -27.48 22.85
N SER A 221 -65.42 -27.97 23.95
CA SER A 221 -65.94 -29.13 24.65
C SER A 221 -67.34 -28.88 25.22
N LEU A 222 -67.59 -27.71 25.83
CA LEU A 222 -68.92 -27.31 26.32
C LEU A 222 -69.95 -27.19 25.17
N SER A 223 -69.55 -26.65 24.02
CA SER A 223 -70.40 -26.56 22.84
C SER A 223 -70.80 -27.94 22.32
N ILE A 224 -69.85 -28.87 22.21
CA ILE A 224 -70.10 -30.25 21.76
C ILE A 224 -71.03 -30.95 22.77
N ARG A 225 -70.75 -30.86 24.08
CA ARG A 225 -71.60 -31.42 25.14
C ARG A 225 -73.05 -30.90 25.05
N ARG A 226 -73.23 -29.58 24.91
CA ARG A 226 -74.57 -28.98 24.75
C ARG A 226 -75.30 -29.48 23.50
N ARG A 227 -74.60 -29.71 22.39
CA ARG A 227 -75.19 -30.24 21.16
C ARG A 227 -75.61 -31.71 21.32
N VAL A 228 -74.78 -32.53 21.97
CA VAL A 228 -75.12 -33.93 22.30
C VAL A 228 -76.32 -33.99 23.24
N ASP A 229 -76.35 -33.17 24.29
CA ASP A 229 -77.47 -33.08 25.23
C ASP A 229 -78.77 -32.63 24.55
N ALA A 230 -78.69 -31.64 23.66
CA ALA A 230 -79.84 -31.17 22.89
C ALA A 230 -80.39 -32.25 21.95
N ALA A 231 -79.50 -32.97 21.25
CA ALA A 231 -79.89 -34.09 20.40
C ALA A 231 -80.57 -35.19 21.22
N PHE A 232 -79.97 -35.59 22.35
CA PHE A 232 -80.55 -36.59 23.25
C PHE A 232 -81.94 -36.21 23.75
N ARG A 233 -82.13 -34.97 24.21
CA ARG A 233 -83.45 -34.45 24.65
C ARG A 233 -84.46 -34.39 23.52
N SER A 234 -84.04 -34.02 22.30
CA SER A 234 -84.92 -33.98 21.14
C SER A 234 -85.46 -35.37 20.78
N HIS A 235 -84.63 -36.41 20.92
CA HIS A 235 -85.03 -37.80 20.68
C HIS A 235 -85.91 -38.36 21.80
N LEU A 236 -85.66 -38.00 23.06
CA LEU A 236 -86.55 -38.35 24.18
C LEU A 236 -87.94 -37.73 24.08
N SER A 237 -88.05 -36.59 23.39
CA SER A 237 -89.33 -35.88 23.18
C SER A 237 -90.17 -36.49 22.05
N SER A 238 -89.64 -37.49 21.33
CA SER A 238 -90.33 -38.26 20.29
C SER A 238 -90.66 -39.67 20.83
N PRO A 239 -91.85 -39.90 21.40
CA PRO A 239 -92.16 -41.17 22.05
C PRO A 239 -92.31 -42.31 21.01
N PRO A 240 -91.58 -43.43 21.15
CA PRO A 240 -91.89 -44.64 20.39
C PRO A 240 -93.20 -45.26 20.89
N ALA A 241 -94.00 -45.78 19.96
CA ALA A 241 -95.22 -46.52 20.26
C ALA A 241 -94.92 -47.71 21.19
N VAL A 242 -95.67 -47.78 22.29
CA VAL A 242 -95.49 -48.68 23.43
C VAL A 242 -95.42 -50.15 23.00
N SER A 243 -94.32 -50.83 23.33
CA SER A 243 -94.23 -52.30 23.28
C SER A 243 -93.65 -52.84 24.59
N ASN A 244 -94.19 -53.97 25.04
CA ASN A 244 -94.16 -54.53 26.41
C ASN A 244 -92.81 -55.15 26.86
N ASP A 245 -91.66 -54.61 26.46
CA ASP A 245 -90.33 -55.21 26.71
C ASP A 245 -89.45 -54.39 27.67
N ASP A 246 -90.02 -54.00 28.82
CA ASP A 246 -89.42 -53.09 29.82
C ASP A 246 -88.02 -53.54 30.31
N LYS A 247 -87.77 -54.85 30.43
CA LYS A 247 -86.46 -55.37 30.87
C LYS A 247 -85.38 -55.19 29.82
N LYS A 248 -85.72 -55.28 28.53
CA LYS A 248 -84.79 -55.05 27.43
C LYS A 248 -84.53 -53.56 27.26
N MET A 249 -85.57 -52.73 27.41
CA MET A 249 -85.46 -51.27 27.40
C MET A 249 -84.55 -50.73 28.52
N MET A 250 -84.65 -51.26 29.75
CA MET A 250 -83.77 -50.84 30.85
C MET A 250 -82.30 -51.23 30.65
N LYS A 251 -82.02 -52.39 30.04
CA LYS A 251 -80.65 -52.78 29.67
C LYS A 251 -80.08 -51.90 28.57
N GLN A 252 -80.90 -51.55 27.58
CA GLN A 252 -80.50 -50.62 26.52
C GLN A 252 -80.24 -49.23 27.07
N TYR A 253 -81.09 -48.73 27.97
CA TYR A 253 -80.91 -47.43 28.62
C TYR A 253 -79.61 -47.35 29.43
N THR A 254 -79.30 -48.38 30.21
CA THR A 254 -78.07 -48.44 31.00
C THR A 254 -76.81 -48.54 30.12
N SER A 255 -76.85 -49.32 29.03
CA SER A 255 -75.77 -49.34 28.02
C SER A 255 -75.56 -47.98 27.38
N LEU A 256 -76.64 -47.33 26.92
CA LEU A 256 -76.58 -46.01 26.27
C LEU A 256 -76.04 -44.93 27.22
N THR A 257 -76.39 -45.02 28.50
CA THR A 257 -75.89 -44.08 29.52
C THR A 257 -74.39 -44.29 29.76
N ALA A 258 -73.92 -45.54 29.76
CA ALA A 258 -72.49 -45.85 29.88
C ALA A 258 -71.70 -45.37 28.66
N GLU A 259 -72.23 -45.59 27.45
CA GLU A 259 -71.64 -45.11 26.19
C GLU A 259 -71.62 -43.57 26.12
N LEU A 260 -72.69 -42.89 26.56
CA LEU A 260 -72.76 -41.44 26.64
C LEU A 260 -71.71 -40.87 27.60
N ASN A 261 -71.54 -41.51 28.77
CA ASN A 261 -70.51 -41.12 29.73
C ASN A 261 -69.10 -41.30 29.15
N SER A 262 -68.85 -42.41 28.44
CA SER A 262 -67.57 -42.65 27.74
C SER A 262 -67.32 -41.57 26.68
N LEU A 263 -68.30 -41.28 25.83
CA LEU A 263 -68.22 -40.24 24.81
C LEU A 263 -67.96 -38.86 25.45
N SER A 264 -68.62 -38.57 26.57
CA SER A 264 -68.45 -37.29 27.28
C SER A 264 -67.02 -37.07 27.80
N GLN A 265 -66.30 -38.15 28.12
CA GLN A 265 -64.90 -38.09 28.53
C GLN A 265 -63.97 -37.93 27.32
N GLU A 266 -64.30 -38.54 26.19
CA GLU A 266 -63.53 -38.45 24.96
C GLU A 266 -63.65 -37.07 24.28
N ILE A 267 -64.78 -36.38 24.45
CA ILE A 267 -65.02 -35.02 23.90
C ILE A 267 -63.92 -34.04 24.33
N ASP A 268 -63.46 -34.08 25.58
CA ASP A 268 -62.43 -33.14 26.04
C ASP A 268 -61.07 -33.41 25.37
N ALA A 269 -60.71 -34.69 25.21
CA ALA A 269 -59.48 -35.09 24.54
C ALA A 269 -59.51 -34.75 23.04
N LEU A 270 -60.64 -35.00 22.37
CA LEU A 270 -60.82 -34.67 20.96
C LEU A 270 -60.86 -33.15 20.73
N ALA A 271 -61.48 -32.38 21.64
CA ALA A 271 -61.48 -30.92 21.58
C ALA A 271 -60.07 -30.36 21.74
N SER A 272 -59.29 -30.87 22.70
CA SER A 272 -57.87 -30.48 22.88
C SER A 272 -57.07 -30.78 21.62
N MET A 273 -57.16 -32.00 21.10
CA MET A 273 -56.40 -32.40 19.91
C MET A 273 -56.78 -31.57 18.67
N ALA A 274 -58.06 -31.24 18.50
CA ALA A 274 -58.52 -30.39 17.41
C ALA A 274 -57.99 -28.95 17.53
N VAL A 275 -58.04 -28.37 18.73
CA VAL A 275 -57.51 -27.02 18.99
C VAL A 275 -55.98 -26.97 18.85
N ASP A 276 -55.30 -28.01 19.34
CA ASP A 276 -53.84 -28.14 19.25
C ASP A 276 -53.38 -28.22 17.80
N ALA A 277 -54.08 -29.02 16.97
CA ALA A 277 -53.76 -29.19 15.56
C ALA A 277 -54.12 -27.96 14.70
N GLN A 278 -55.28 -27.32 14.95
CA GLN A 278 -55.77 -26.22 14.11
C GLN A 278 -55.19 -24.85 14.48
N PHE A 279 -54.89 -24.61 15.77
CA PHE A 279 -54.53 -23.28 16.24
C PHE A 279 -53.17 -23.27 16.93
N ARG A 280 -52.98 -24.09 17.97
CA ARG A 280 -51.77 -24.01 18.81
C ARG A 280 -50.49 -24.27 18.03
N THR A 281 -50.43 -25.37 17.30
CA THR A 281 -49.24 -25.77 16.51
C THR A 281 -48.92 -24.74 15.42
N PRO A 282 -49.87 -24.32 14.54
CA PRO A 282 -49.55 -23.34 13.51
C PRO A 282 -49.21 -21.95 14.07
N ILE A 283 -49.85 -21.48 15.14
CA ILE A 283 -49.55 -20.18 15.76
C ILE A 283 -48.14 -20.18 16.37
N THR A 284 -47.80 -21.21 17.14
CA THR A 284 -46.47 -21.33 17.76
C THR A 284 -45.37 -21.49 16.71
N GLN A 285 -45.60 -22.27 15.65
CA GLN A 285 -44.66 -22.43 14.54
C GLN A 285 -44.47 -21.12 13.75
N ALA A 286 -45.56 -20.43 13.38
CA ALA A 286 -45.49 -19.17 12.65
C ALA A 286 -44.75 -18.10 13.45
N ARG A 287 -44.99 -18.04 14.76
CA ARG A 287 -44.29 -17.10 15.67
C ARG A 287 -42.82 -17.45 15.82
N ARG A 288 -42.47 -18.72 15.92
CA ARG A 288 -41.06 -19.15 15.94
C ARG A 288 -40.34 -18.73 14.65
N LEU A 289 -40.94 -18.97 13.49
CA LEU A 289 -40.38 -18.56 12.21
C LEU A 289 -40.21 -17.03 12.15
N ALA A 290 -41.23 -16.26 12.56
CA ALA A 290 -41.15 -14.80 12.62
C ALA A 290 -40.04 -14.31 13.57
N ARG A 291 -39.81 -14.98 14.71
CA ARG A 291 -38.70 -14.67 15.63
C ARG A 291 -37.33 -14.96 14.99
N GLU A 292 -37.21 -16.09 14.30
CA GLU A 292 -35.99 -16.47 13.59
C GLU A 292 -35.70 -15.50 12.42
N ASP A 293 -36.72 -15.10 11.66
CA ASP A 293 -36.64 -14.10 10.60
C ASP A 293 -36.19 -12.74 11.16
N ALA A 294 -36.85 -12.25 12.22
CA ALA A 294 -36.48 -11.00 12.87
C ALA A 294 -35.05 -11.05 13.45
N ALA A 295 -34.62 -12.18 14.01
CA ALA A 295 -33.25 -12.35 14.49
C ALA A 295 -32.23 -12.31 13.33
N ARG A 296 -32.54 -12.95 12.19
CA ARG A 296 -31.72 -12.92 10.98
C ARG A 296 -31.62 -11.52 10.39
N GLU A 297 -32.73 -10.79 10.31
CA GLU A 297 -32.73 -9.39 9.86
C GLU A 297 -31.90 -8.51 10.80
N ARG A 298 -32.08 -8.64 12.12
CA ARG A 298 -31.25 -7.91 13.09
C ARG A 298 -29.76 -8.21 12.92
N ALA A 299 -29.38 -9.48 12.74
CA ALA A 299 -28.00 -9.87 12.52
C ALA A 299 -27.43 -9.22 11.26
N ARG A 300 -28.18 -9.20 10.16
CA ARG A 300 -27.80 -8.53 8.91
C ARG A 300 -27.63 -7.03 9.08
N TRP A 301 -28.55 -6.36 9.79
CA TRP A 301 -28.44 -4.93 10.08
C TRP A 301 -27.24 -4.61 10.98
N CYS A 302 -26.96 -5.46 11.99
CA CYS A 302 -25.77 -5.33 12.81
C CYS A 302 -24.49 -5.54 12.01
N GLU A 303 -24.44 -6.54 11.14
CA GLU A 303 -23.31 -6.81 10.26
C GLU A 303 -23.06 -5.64 9.31
N TRP A 304 -24.10 -5.13 8.65
CA TRP A 304 -24.02 -3.94 7.82
C TRP A 304 -23.52 -2.72 8.61
N GLY A 305 -24.02 -2.52 9.83
CA GLY A 305 -23.56 -1.45 10.71
C GLY A 305 -22.07 -1.58 11.06
N ILE A 306 -21.60 -2.79 11.38
CA ILE A 306 -20.19 -3.06 11.67
C ILE A 306 -19.30 -2.81 10.45
N VAL A 307 -19.71 -3.28 9.26
CA VAL A 307 -18.96 -3.05 8.01
C VAL A 307 -18.86 -1.56 7.70
N THR A 308 -19.97 -0.84 7.86
CA THR A 308 -20.01 0.62 7.65
C THR A 308 -19.07 1.32 8.62
N LEU A 309 -19.15 1.03 9.92
CA LEU A 309 -18.25 1.61 10.93
C LEU A 309 -16.78 1.30 10.64
N LYS A 310 -16.44 0.07 10.23
CA LYS A 310 -15.07 -0.29 9.81
C LYS A 310 -14.60 0.54 8.63
N ARG A 311 -15.45 0.79 7.64
CA ARG A 311 -15.13 1.66 6.50
C ARG A 311 -14.89 3.10 6.93
N LEU A 312 -15.71 3.64 7.81
CA LEU A 312 -15.52 5.01 8.36
C LEU A 312 -14.18 5.10 9.11
N VAL A 313 -13.82 4.09 9.91
CA VAL A 313 -12.51 4.03 10.58
C VAL A 313 -11.36 3.97 9.59
N GLY A 314 -11.40 3.07 8.59
CA GLY A 314 -10.33 2.96 7.59
C GLY A 314 -10.13 4.24 6.77
N ARG A 315 -11.22 4.97 6.52
CA ARG A 315 -11.20 6.27 5.85
C ARG A 315 -10.58 7.36 6.74
N LEU A 316 -10.88 7.39 8.04
CA LEU A 316 -10.21 8.27 8.99
C LEU A 316 -8.72 7.97 9.10
N GLU A 317 -8.34 6.69 9.07
CA GLU A 317 -6.93 6.27 9.05
C GLU A 317 -6.22 6.73 7.78
N ALA A 318 -6.86 6.61 6.60
CA ALA A 318 -6.30 7.09 5.34
C ALA A 318 -6.13 8.62 5.31
N VAL A 319 -7.08 9.37 5.87
CA VAL A 319 -6.95 10.82 6.03
C VAL A 319 -5.82 11.18 6.99
N ARG A 320 -5.64 10.41 8.07
CA ARG A 320 -4.52 10.57 9.00
C ARG A 320 -3.18 10.32 8.31
N THR A 321 -3.03 9.22 7.58
CA THR A 321 -1.77 8.91 6.87
C THR A 321 -1.45 9.98 5.82
N TYR A 322 -2.45 10.43 5.06
CA TYR A 322 -2.29 11.54 4.12
C TYR A 322 -1.82 12.83 4.81
N ALA A 323 -2.41 13.17 5.96
CA ALA A 323 -2.00 14.33 6.74
C ALA A 323 -0.55 14.20 7.27
N GLU A 324 -0.14 13.00 7.68
CA GLU A 324 1.23 12.71 8.13
C GLU A 324 2.23 12.81 6.97
N GLU A 325 1.91 12.24 5.81
CA GLU A 325 2.71 12.32 4.58
C GLU A 325 2.88 13.76 4.11
N LEU A 326 1.79 14.54 4.11
CA LEU A 326 1.82 15.94 3.70
C LEU A 326 2.66 16.80 4.66
N ARG A 327 2.59 16.52 5.97
CA ARG A 327 3.46 17.13 6.97
C ARG A 327 4.92 16.72 6.78
N GLY A 328 5.17 15.45 6.48
CA GLY A 328 6.50 14.92 6.17
C GLY A 328 7.12 15.60 4.96
N TRP A 329 6.36 15.72 3.87
CA TRP A 329 6.78 16.42 2.66
C TRP A 329 7.07 17.90 2.93
N ARG A 330 6.18 18.61 3.64
CA ARG A 330 6.43 20.01 4.03
C ARG A 330 7.72 20.16 4.83
N ASN A 331 7.95 19.29 5.81
CA ASN A 331 9.18 19.34 6.62
C ASN A 331 10.43 19.06 5.76
N ALA A 332 10.35 18.14 4.80
CA ALA A 332 11.42 17.86 3.86
C ALA A 332 11.71 19.06 2.95
N VAL A 333 10.68 19.71 2.39
CA VAL A 333 10.84 20.89 1.54
C VAL A 333 11.42 22.07 2.32
N VAL A 334 10.98 22.30 3.56
CA VAL A 334 11.55 23.33 4.43
C VAL A 334 13.01 23.02 4.76
N GLY A 335 13.35 21.77 5.09
CA GLY A 335 14.72 21.36 5.37
C GLY A 335 15.66 21.51 4.17
N VAL A 336 15.20 21.14 2.96
CA VAL A 336 15.95 21.36 1.71
C VAL A 336 16.11 22.85 1.45
N GLY A 337 15.07 23.66 1.64
CA GLY A 337 15.15 25.11 1.50
C GLY A 337 16.18 25.74 2.44
N GLU A 338 16.20 25.34 3.71
CA GLU A 338 17.19 25.81 4.69
C GLU A 338 18.63 25.41 4.31
N GLU A 339 18.83 24.20 3.77
CA GLU A 339 20.15 23.75 3.35
C GLU A 339 20.61 24.44 2.06
N VAL A 340 19.70 24.69 1.12
CA VAL A 340 19.97 25.52 -0.06
C VAL A 340 20.38 26.92 0.37
N GLU A 341 19.62 27.58 1.26
CA GLU A 341 19.97 28.92 1.77
C GLU A 341 21.36 28.94 2.43
N LYS A 342 21.73 27.91 3.21
CA LYS A 342 23.08 27.78 3.79
C LYS A 342 24.16 27.63 2.73
N VAL A 343 23.94 26.80 1.71
CA VAL A 343 24.90 26.58 0.61
C VAL A 343 25.09 27.87 -0.19
N VAL A 344 24.01 28.60 -0.48
CA VAL A 344 24.06 29.90 -1.15
C VAL A 344 24.82 30.93 -0.31
N ALA A 345 24.54 31.00 0.99
CA ALA A 345 25.25 31.90 1.90
C ALA A 345 26.76 31.56 1.99
N ALA A 346 27.11 30.27 2.03
CA ALA A 346 28.50 29.80 2.06
C ALA A 346 29.22 30.10 0.73
N ALA A 347 28.55 29.94 -0.41
CA ALA A 347 29.09 30.29 -1.73
C ALA A 347 29.32 31.79 -1.86
N ALA A 348 28.37 32.62 -1.41
CA ALA A 348 28.50 34.07 -1.39
C ALA A 348 29.64 34.55 -0.47
N ALA A 349 29.82 33.92 0.70
CA ALA A 349 30.92 34.20 1.62
C ALA A 349 32.29 33.82 1.02
N ALA A 350 32.38 32.66 0.35
CA ALA A 350 33.61 32.23 -0.34
C ALA A 350 33.98 33.17 -1.50
N ALA A 351 32.99 33.65 -2.26
CA ALA A 351 33.19 34.64 -3.31
C ALA A 351 33.72 35.98 -2.75
N ALA A 352 33.19 36.44 -1.61
CA ALA A 352 33.63 37.68 -0.95
C ALA A 352 35.09 37.62 -0.43
N VAL A 353 35.56 36.44 0.02
CA VAL A 353 36.94 36.23 0.50
C VAL A 353 37.95 36.17 -0.66
N SER A 354 37.52 35.77 -1.87
CA SER A 354 38.38 35.67 -3.06
C SER A 354 38.56 36.99 -3.84
N ALA A 355 37.84 38.06 -3.47
CA ALA A 355 37.95 39.35 -4.14
C ALA A 355 39.26 40.09 -3.76
N PRO A 356 40.11 40.50 -4.71
CA PRO A 356 41.36 41.18 -4.41
C PRO A 356 41.10 42.57 -3.79
N PRO A 357 41.95 43.03 -2.83
CA PRO A 357 41.79 44.36 -2.24
C PRO A 357 41.99 45.42 -3.32
N LYS A 358 40.99 46.29 -3.50
CA LYS A 358 41.09 47.48 -4.35
C LYS A 358 42.26 48.34 -3.87
N SER A 359 43.37 48.33 -4.60
CA SER A 359 44.53 49.17 -4.31
C SER A 359 44.13 50.64 -4.44
N ARG A 360 44.30 51.35 -3.33
CA ARG A 360 44.04 52.78 -3.17
C ARG A 360 45.20 53.58 -3.78
N GLY A 361 44.89 54.41 -4.78
CA GLY A 361 45.68 55.60 -5.16
C GLY A 361 46.47 55.50 -6.46
N THR A 362 46.20 56.39 -7.42
CA THR A 362 47.07 57.54 -7.72
C THR A 362 46.35 58.50 -8.66
N MET A 363 46.41 59.77 -8.26
CA MET A 363 45.86 60.98 -8.85
C MET A 363 46.68 61.37 -10.08
N MET A 364 46.07 61.54 -11.27
CA MET A 364 46.67 62.41 -12.29
C MET A 364 45.65 62.98 -13.27
N MET A 365 45.51 64.29 -13.14
CA MET A 365 45.09 65.36 -14.07
C MET A 365 44.31 65.05 -15.35
N GLN A 366 43.21 65.80 -15.43
CA GLN A 366 42.40 66.15 -16.58
C GLN A 366 43.22 66.77 -17.71
N HIS A 367 42.83 66.49 -18.96
CA HIS A 367 42.69 67.55 -19.97
C HIS A 367 41.54 67.21 -20.93
N ASP A 368 40.77 68.24 -21.23
CA ASP A 368 39.51 68.25 -21.97
C ASP A 368 39.65 67.93 -23.47
N THR A 369 38.62 67.23 -23.98
CA THR A 369 37.84 67.27 -25.26
C THR A 369 38.38 68.09 -26.48
N PRO A 370 37.98 67.84 -27.77
CA PRO A 370 36.63 67.39 -28.15
C PRO A 370 36.40 66.59 -29.48
N LYS A 371 35.17 66.04 -29.56
CA LYS A 371 34.30 65.86 -30.74
C LYS A 371 34.79 65.01 -31.93
N GLY A 372 34.16 63.85 -32.04
CA GLY A 372 33.25 63.59 -33.15
C GLY A 372 33.80 62.78 -34.32
N LEU A 373 33.39 61.52 -34.42
CA LEU A 373 33.23 60.83 -35.69
C LEU A 373 32.02 59.88 -35.62
N LYS A 374 31.07 60.07 -36.53
CA LYS A 374 29.93 59.20 -36.83
C LYS A 374 30.42 57.91 -37.53
N PRO A 375 29.63 56.83 -37.49
CA PRO A 375 30.09 55.47 -37.72
C PRO A 375 30.22 55.15 -39.21
N LEU A 376 31.36 54.58 -39.61
CA LEU A 376 31.50 53.94 -40.91
C LEU A 376 31.06 52.49 -40.81
N ARG A 377 29.95 52.19 -41.49
CA ARG A 377 29.53 50.83 -41.82
C ARG A 377 30.46 50.23 -42.87
N LEU A 378 30.63 48.91 -42.72
CA LEU A 378 30.97 47.92 -43.74
C LEU A 378 32.41 47.90 -44.27
N VAL A 379 33.18 46.91 -43.79
CA VAL A 379 33.67 45.83 -44.66
C VAL A 379 33.49 44.50 -43.90
N GLN A 380 32.47 43.75 -44.29
CA GLN A 380 32.44 42.30 -44.15
C GLN A 380 33.62 41.73 -44.95
N ALA A 381 34.51 40.99 -44.28
CA ALA A 381 35.31 39.95 -44.90
C ALA A 381 36.02 39.11 -43.82
N HIS A 382 35.38 37.98 -43.50
CA HIS A 382 35.99 36.72 -43.04
C HIS A 382 36.63 36.66 -41.65
N SER A 383 35.81 36.33 -40.64
CA SER A 383 36.12 35.27 -39.67
C SER A 383 34.86 34.90 -38.87
N GLU A 384 33.91 34.28 -39.55
CA GLU A 384 32.87 33.48 -38.89
C GLU A 384 33.54 32.20 -38.40
N ILE A 385 33.66 32.05 -37.07
CA ILE A 385 33.46 30.82 -36.29
C ILE A 385 33.29 31.32 -34.85
N ASP A 386 32.06 31.25 -34.35
CA ASP A 386 31.74 31.49 -32.95
C ASP A 386 32.30 30.31 -32.12
N PRO A 387 33.12 30.51 -31.09
CA PRO A 387 33.66 29.41 -30.28
C PRO A 387 32.57 28.56 -29.60
N ALA A 388 31.34 29.08 -29.48
CA ALA A 388 30.19 28.34 -28.99
C ALA A 388 29.75 27.21 -29.95
N SER A 389 29.77 27.42 -31.27
CA SER A 389 29.37 26.40 -32.26
C SER A 389 30.43 25.29 -32.42
N GLN A 390 31.68 25.55 -32.05
CA GLN A 390 32.73 24.53 -32.00
C GLN A 390 32.59 23.59 -30.79
N VAL A 391 32.09 24.10 -29.67
CA VAL A 391 31.76 23.29 -28.47
C VAL A 391 30.47 22.51 -28.68
N LEU A 392 29.46 23.08 -29.36
CA LEU A 392 28.22 22.37 -29.68
C LEU A 392 28.43 21.21 -30.67
N ARG A 393 29.36 21.36 -31.62
CA ARG A 393 29.78 20.26 -32.51
C ARG A 393 30.52 19.14 -31.75
N MET A 394 31.17 19.44 -30.62
CA MET A 394 31.79 18.43 -29.74
C MET A 394 30.77 17.59 -28.96
N PHE A 395 29.54 18.06 -28.76
CA PHE A 395 28.46 17.31 -28.11
C PHE A 395 27.55 16.56 -29.11
N GLY A 396 27.91 16.53 -30.40
CA GLY A 396 27.14 15.82 -31.42
C GLY A 396 25.81 16.48 -31.77
N VAL A 397 25.55 17.70 -31.30
CA VAL A 397 24.36 18.46 -31.67
C VAL A 397 24.66 19.20 -32.96
N ARG A 398 24.19 18.63 -34.07
CA ARG A 398 24.18 19.30 -35.37
C ARG A 398 23.13 20.42 -35.30
N GLU A 399 23.58 21.65 -35.49
CA GLU A 399 22.71 22.81 -35.74
C GLU A 399 21.85 22.52 -36.97
N GLU A 400 20.63 22.03 -36.74
CA GLU A 400 19.48 22.35 -37.57
C GLU A 400 18.46 23.01 -36.63
N ASP A 401 17.90 24.12 -37.12
CA ASP A 401 17.32 25.23 -36.37
C ASP A 401 16.35 24.85 -35.24
N GLY A 402 16.51 25.51 -34.07
CA GLY A 402 15.48 25.59 -33.01
C GLY A 402 15.50 24.53 -31.90
N GLY A 403 16.33 23.47 -32.02
CA GLY A 403 16.16 22.25 -31.21
C GLY A 403 16.34 22.35 -29.69
N LEU A 404 17.20 23.22 -29.14
CA LEU A 404 17.49 23.19 -27.68
C LEU A 404 16.47 23.97 -26.85
N GLU A 405 16.12 25.19 -27.27
CA GLU A 405 15.01 25.93 -26.63
C GLU A 405 13.67 25.25 -26.87
N GLN A 406 13.51 24.58 -28.02
CA GLN A 406 12.32 23.79 -28.29
C GLN A 406 12.32 22.50 -27.49
N ALA A 407 13.47 21.83 -27.29
CA ALA A 407 13.57 20.66 -26.42
C ALA A 407 13.40 21.02 -24.94
N VAL A 408 13.93 22.15 -24.48
CA VAL A 408 13.69 22.64 -23.10
C VAL A 408 12.22 23.00 -22.92
N ARG A 409 11.61 23.73 -23.87
CA ARG A 409 10.17 23.99 -23.84
C ARG A 409 9.32 22.74 -23.99
N GLU A 410 9.78 21.75 -24.74
CA GLU A 410 9.10 20.45 -24.92
C GLU A 410 9.28 19.56 -23.68
N TRP A 411 10.41 19.67 -22.97
CA TRP A 411 10.63 19.03 -21.67
C TRP A 411 9.83 19.71 -20.56
N GLU A 412 9.80 21.04 -20.52
CA GLU A 412 8.93 21.81 -19.62
C GLU A 412 7.45 21.52 -19.90
N ALA A 413 7.05 21.44 -21.17
CA ALA A 413 5.71 21.03 -21.56
C ALA A 413 5.42 19.57 -21.19
N LYS A 414 6.37 18.63 -21.37
CA LYS A 414 6.21 17.21 -20.98
C LYS A 414 6.19 17.00 -19.47
N VAL A 415 6.88 17.85 -18.70
CA VAL A 415 6.85 17.82 -17.24
C VAL A 415 5.54 18.43 -16.74
N MET A 416 5.11 19.57 -17.27
CA MET A 416 3.80 20.15 -16.96
C MET A 416 2.65 19.22 -17.41
N GLU A 417 2.72 18.59 -18.57
CA GLU A 417 1.76 17.56 -19.03
C GLU A 417 1.77 16.32 -18.14
N ARG A 418 2.91 15.99 -17.52
CA ARG A 418 3.00 14.90 -16.53
C ARG A 418 2.52 15.31 -15.15
N GLU A 419 2.70 16.56 -14.72
CA GLU A 419 2.22 17.07 -13.43
C GLU A 419 0.72 17.36 -13.48
N GLU A 420 0.24 17.98 -14.56
CA GLU A 420 -1.18 18.17 -14.86
C GLU A 420 -1.83 16.81 -15.15
N GLY A 421 -1.18 15.92 -15.92
CA GLY A 421 -1.64 14.56 -16.13
C GLY A 421 -1.62 13.69 -14.88
N MET A 422 -0.70 13.92 -13.93
CA MET A 422 -0.71 13.23 -12.63
C MET A 422 -1.74 13.85 -11.67
N GLY A 423 -1.95 15.16 -11.71
CA GLY A 423 -3.01 15.85 -10.98
C GLY A 423 -4.40 15.46 -11.46
N ASP A 424 -4.61 15.40 -12.77
CA ASP A 424 -5.83 14.94 -13.43
C ASP A 424 -6.00 13.44 -13.26
N TRP A 425 -4.95 12.62 -13.37
CA TRP A 425 -5.05 11.18 -13.11
C TRP A 425 -5.31 10.87 -11.64
N VAL A 426 -4.71 11.59 -10.69
CA VAL A 426 -5.01 11.45 -9.25
C VAL A 426 -6.42 12.00 -8.97
N GLY A 427 -6.83 13.08 -9.63
CA GLY A 427 -8.18 13.64 -9.57
C GLY A 427 -9.23 12.69 -10.16
N GLU A 428 -8.94 12.01 -11.26
CA GLU A 428 -9.77 11.00 -11.93
C GLU A 428 -9.78 9.69 -11.15
N VAL A 429 -8.67 9.31 -10.52
CA VAL A 429 -8.63 8.16 -9.58
C VAL A 429 -9.42 8.48 -8.31
N LEU A 430 -9.31 9.67 -7.73
CA LEU A 430 -10.07 10.06 -6.54
C LEU A 430 -11.55 10.30 -6.86
N SER A 431 -11.86 10.94 -7.99
CA SER A 431 -13.25 11.13 -8.45
C SER A 431 -13.85 9.79 -8.87
N GLY A 432 -13.10 8.91 -9.52
CA GLY A 432 -13.52 7.55 -9.84
C GLY A 432 -13.65 6.64 -8.61
N VAL A 433 -12.86 6.86 -7.55
CA VAL A 433 -13.03 6.19 -6.24
C VAL A 433 -14.24 6.74 -5.48
N LEU A 434 -14.54 8.04 -5.66
CA LEU A 434 -15.72 8.69 -5.08
C LEU A 434 -16.99 8.27 -5.83
N GLU A 435 -17.01 8.29 -7.16
CA GLU A 435 -18.13 7.87 -8.01
C GLU A 435 -18.38 6.36 -7.91
N LYS A 436 -17.34 5.52 -8.00
CA LYS A 436 -17.51 4.08 -7.74
C LYS A 436 -17.83 3.79 -6.29
N GLY A 437 -17.38 4.63 -5.36
CA GLY A 437 -17.77 4.56 -3.96
C GLY A 437 -19.24 4.91 -3.73
N ASP A 438 -19.81 5.77 -4.58
CA ASP A 438 -21.22 6.18 -4.59
C ASP A 438 -22.09 5.15 -5.32
N GLU A 439 -21.68 4.67 -6.50
CA GLU A 439 -22.29 3.52 -7.20
C GLU A 439 -22.23 2.24 -6.34
N PHE A 440 -21.19 2.08 -5.52
CA PHE A 440 -21.08 0.99 -4.55
C PHE A 440 -22.06 1.14 -3.39
N VAL A 441 -22.30 2.36 -2.90
CA VAL A 441 -23.28 2.61 -1.84
C VAL A 441 -24.70 2.52 -2.39
N GLU A 442 -24.98 3.08 -3.57
CA GLU A 442 -26.25 2.90 -4.27
C GLU A 442 -26.48 1.44 -4.66
N GLY A 443 -25.44 0.74 -5.12
CA GLY A 443 -25.45 -0.68 -5.43
C GLY A 443 -25.67 -1.56 -4.20
N LEU A 444 -25.13 -1.21 -3.03
CA LEU A 444 -25.44 -1.89 -1.77
C LEU A 444 -26.85 -1.58 -1.28
N VAL A 445 -27.32 -0.34 -1.45
CA VAL A 445 -28.65 0.11 -1.01
C VAL A 445 -29.76 -0.46 -1.91
N TRP A 446 -29.49 -0.68 -3.20
CA TRP A 446 -30.52 -1.09 -4.18
C TRP A 446 -30.31 -2.47 -4.82
N GLY A 447 -29.08 -3.00 -4.95
CA GLY A 447 -28.78 -4.25 -5.66
C GLY A 447 -28.24 -5.41 -4.81
N GLY A 448 -27.36 -5.13 -3.84
CA GLY A 448 -26.61 -6.15 -3.10
C GLY A 448 -27.37 -6.84 -1.97
N VAL A 449 -28.36 -6.19 -1.37
CA VAL A 449 -29.18 -6.80 -0.30
C VAL A 449 -30.12 -7.90 -0.84
N PHE A 450 -30.30 -8.00 -2.16
CA PHE A 450 -31.21 -8.98 -2.79
C PHE A 450 -30.55 -10.05 -3.67
N ALA A 451 -29.28 -9.90 -4.09
CA ALA A 451 -28.61 -10.88 -4.94
C ALA A 451 -27.35 -11.45 -4.26
N GLY A 452 -27.49 -12.62 -3.64
CA GLY A 452 -26.40 -13.35 -2.98
C GLY A 452 -25.40 -13.96 -3.98
N GLY A 453 -24.51 -13.15 -4.54
CA GLY A 453 -23.44 -13.59 -5.43
C GLY A 453 -22.06 -13.20 -4.92
N ASN A 454 -21.11 -14.14 -4.92
CA ASN A 454 -19.69 -13.94 -4.52
C ASN A 454 -18.88 -13.03 -5.47
N GLN A 455 -19.52 -12.38 -6.44
CA GLN A 455 -18.88 -11.52 -7.45
C GLN A 455 -18.13 -10.33 -6.82
N TRP A 456 -18.54 -9.90 -5.62
CA TRP A 456 -17.96 -8.78 -4.88
C TRP A 456 -16.58 -9.07 -4.28
N ALA A 457 -16.24 -10.33 -4.00
CA ALA A 457 -14.94 -10.69 -3.44
C ALA A 457 -13.81 -10.53 -4.45
N ASP A 458 -14.11 -10.74 -5.73
CA ASP A 458 -13.14 -10.60 -6.83
C ASP A 458 -12.91 -9.12 -7.18
N GLU A 459 -13.93 -8.26 -7.05
CA GLU A 459 -13.79 -6.82 -7.25
C GLU A 459 -12.99 -6.14 -6.13
N VAL A 460 -13.20 -6.55 -4.87
CA VAL A 460 -12.39 -6.05 -3.74
C VAL A 460 -10.93 -6.50 -3.86
N LYS A 461 -10.67 -7.75 -4.29
CA LYS A 461 -9.31 -8.21 -4.58
C LYS A 461 -8.64 -7.44 -5.72
N CYS A 462 -9.37 -7.17 -6.80
CA CYS A 462 -8.87 -6.37 -7.92
C CYS A 462 -8.53 -4.94 -7.49
N PHE A 463 -9.28 -4.38 -6.53
CA PHE A 463 -9.01 -3.07 -5.95
C PHE A 463 -7.77 -3.07 -5.05
N GLU A 464 -7.60 -4.12 -4.23
CA GLU A 464 -6.44 -4.32 -3.36
C GLU A 464 -5.14 -4.49 -4.19
N GLU A 465 -5.18 -5.27 -5.27
CA GLU A 465 -4.06 -5.41 -6.24
C GLU A 465 -3.70 -4.07 -6.90
N LYS A 466 -4.69 -3.22 -7.22
CA LYS A 466 -4.42 -1.90 -7.80
C LYS A 466 -3.74 -0.96 -6.81
N ILE A 467 -4.16 -0.95 -5.54
CA ILE A 467 -3.51 -0.18 -4.48
C ILE A 467 -2.10 -0.70 -4.22
N GLU A 468 -1.91 -2.02 -4.18
CA GLU A 468 -0.61 -2.64 -3.97
C GLU A 468 0.36 -2.32 -5.12
N LYS A 469 -0.11 -2.32 -6.36
CA LYS A 469 0.68 -1.95 -7.55
C LYS A 469 1.06 -0.46 -7.56
N VAL A 470 0.20 0.42 -7.05
CA VAL A 470 0.51 1.84 -6.85
C VAL A 470 1.55 2.01 -5.74
N GLY A 471 1.37 1.34 -4.60
CA GLY A 471 2.34 1.32 -3.51
C GLY A 471 3.69 0.76 -3.94
N ALA A 472 3.72 -0.27 -4.79
CA ALA A 472 4.95 -0.84 -5.34
C ALA A 472 5.64 0.12 -6.33
N ARG A 473 4.88 0.84 -7.17
CA ARG A 473 5.43 1.87 -8.06
C ARG A 473 6.00 3.06 -7.28
N MET A 474 5.34 3.48 -6.21
CA MET A 474 5.84 4.55 -5.34
C MET A 474 7.05 4.11 -4.51
N ARG A 475 7.12 2.86 -4.06
CA ARG A 475 8.29 2.29 -3.36
C ARG A 475 9.47 2.01 -4.29
N GLY A 476 9.23 1.77 -5.58
CA GLY A 476 10.25 1.56 -6.61
C GLY A 476 10.90 2.86 -7.11
N LEU A 477 10.34 4.02 -6.77
CA LEU A 477 11.02 5.30 -6.92
C LEU A 477 12.06 5.40 -5.81
N ASP A 478 13.31 5.04 -6.12
CA ASP A 478 14.45 5.21 -5.22
C ASP A 478 14.79 6.70 -5.10
N VAL A 479 13.97 7.43 -4.34
CA VAL A 479 14.14 8.87 -4.07
C VAL A 479 15.50 9.13 -3.42
N GLU A 480 16.02 8.16 -2.67
CA GLU A 480 17.32 8.24 -2.00
C GLU A 480 18.48 8.02 -2.98
N GLY A 481 18.34 7.10 -3.93
CA GLY A 481 19.28 6.88 -5.04
C GLY A 481 19.32 8.03 -6.02
N ILE A 482 18.17 8.62 -6.36
CA ILE A 482 18.08 9.84 -7.18
C ILE A 482 18.75 11.01 -6.44
N GLY A 483 18.52 11.16 -5.12
CA GLY A 483 19.21 12.16 -4.30
C GLY A 483 20.72 11.94 -4.21
N LYS A 484 21.18 10.69 -4.10
CA LYS A 484 22.61 10.33 -4.09
C LYS A 484 23.27 10.54 -5.43
N GLU A 485 22.59 10.26 -6.54
CA GLU A 485 23.09 10.43 -7.91
C GLU A 485 23.16 11.91 -8.29
N VAL A 486 22.15 12.70 -7.92
CA VAL A 486 22.17 14.16 -8.05
C VAL A 486 23.27 14.75 -7.17
N GLY A 487 23.41 14.29 -5.92
CA GLY A 487 24.49 14.73 -5.04
C GLY A 487 25.89 14.34 -5.51
N ARG A 488 26.06 13.17 -6.15
CA ARG A 488 27.32 12.72 -6.76
C ARG A 488 27.65 13.55 -8.00
N SER A 489 26.67 13.76 -8.87
CA SER A 489 26.80 14.62 -10.05
C SER A 489 27.12 16.07 -9.66
N LEU A 490 26.57 16.57 -8.55
CA LEU A 490 26.89 17.90 -8.02
C LEU A 490 28.31 17.99 -7.46
N ARG A 491 28.79 16.93 -6.77
CA ARG A 491 30.17 16.87 -6.24
C ARG A 491 31.21 16.74 -7.35
N GLU A 492 30.91 15.95 -8.37
CA GLU A 492 31.75 15.81 -9.57
C GLU A 492 31.79 17.11 -10.38
N ALA A 493 30.66 17.83 -10.49
CA ALA A 493 30.59 19.13 -11.16
C ALA A 493 31.30 20.26 -10.39
N LEU A 494 31.39 20.16 -9.06
CA LEU A 494 32.05 21.17 -8.19
C LEU A 494 33.55 20.94 -7.98
N GLY A 495 34.14 19.89 -8.57
CA GLY A 495 35.59 19.68 -8.57
C GLY A 495 36.22 19.62 -7.18
N ARG A 496 35.52 19.01 -6.21
CA ARG A 496 36.10 18.66 -4.91
C ARG A 496 36.23 17.14 -4.83
N GLU A 497 37.46 16.66 -4.89
CA GLU A 497 37.84 15.37 -4.27
C GLU A 497 37.63 15.44 -2.74
#